data_AF-A0A0D1CQF3-F1
#
_entry.id   AF-A0A0D1CQF3-F1
#
_cell.length_a   1.000
_cell.length_b   1.000
_cell.length_c   1.000
_cell.angle_alpha   90.00
_cell.angle_beta   90.00
_cell.angle_gamma   90.00
#
_symmetry.space_group_name_H-M   'P 1'
#
loop_
_entity.id
_entity.type
_entity.pdbx_description
1 polymer ?
#
loop_
_entity_poly.entity_id
_entity_poly.type
_entity_poly.pdbx_seq_one_letter_code
_entity_poly.pdbx_strand_id
1 'polypeptide(L)'
;MALSIFVPIGYVATLVVSMLVFSRIYRRRSALKLAKSYQPWFGEGHEARDIYQTLVAADPPAPEEVLKAALLNRAMTDVRRIMRMRDDKQALATLLQKGSIGDETMARFTLAEKELEAEILDVVSEANTFREGWGQLIFPTASEMVAHLKHKEIYYDIQRQRAAEVKTLQDQGLPVPKPTVELPPLVTPPGTKIEIQRGSQGGPDAPGAPGAPDGPGISLPMTGSGADARVTLPNGQQIHPAQLAALMQGPLPPNLPPQQVAMLMQARAQLQALQDQAQAQAQAQSQQQQQQQQPSKGTTEATQAAVAVPASARDGADSAPAAVSKTATVEDDDEA
;
A
#
# COMPACT_ATOMS: atom_id res chain seq x y z
N MET A 1 -34.88 35.35 54.91
CA MET A 1 -35.30 35.30 53.50
C MET A 1 -34.50 34.21 52.79
N ALA A 2 -34.98 32.96 52.80
CA ALA A 2 -34.28 31.88 52.11
C ALA A 2 -34.61 31.97 50.61
N LEU A 3 -33.63 32.34 49.79
CA LEU A 3 -33.75 32.26 48.33
C LEU A 3 -33.87 30.78 47.96
N SER A 4 -35.00 30.42 47.38
CA SER A 4 -35.32 29.07 46.92
C SER A 4 -34.20 28.52 46.03
N ILE A 5 -33.72 27.31 46.33
CA ILE A 5 -32.68 26.60 45.56
C ILE A 5 -33.06 26.39 44.08
N PHE A 6 -34.35 26.48 43.76
CA PHE A 6 -34.86 26.41 42.39
C PHE A 6 -34.47 27.65 41.56
N VAL A 7 -34.23 28.80 42.18
CA VAL A 7 -33.82 30.03 41.47
C VAL A 7 -32.44 29.90 40.79
N PRO A 8 -31.36 29.49 41.49
CA PRO A 8 -30.07 29.29 40.83
C PRO A 8 -30.09 28.12 39.83
N ILE A 9 -30.87 27.06 40.10
CA ILE A 9 -31.02 25.93 39.16
C ILE A 9 -31.72 26.40 37.88
N GLY A 10 -32.80 27.19 37.99
CA GLY A 10 -33.51 27.75 36.84
C GLY A 10 -32.62 28.69 36.00
N TYR A 11 -31.77 29.49 36.65
CA TYR A 11 -30.79 30.33 35.97
C TYR A 11 -29.78 29.51 35.15
N VAL A 12 -29.23 28.45 35.73
CA VAL A 12 -28.30 27.56 35.00
C VAL A 12 -29.03 26.83 33.86
N ALA A 13 -30.23 26.32 34.11
CA ALA A 13 -31.03 25.63 33.09
C ALA A 13 -31.33 26.54 31.89
N THR A 14 -31.74 27.79 32.13
CA THR A 14 -32.00 28.78 31.07
C THR A 14 -30.72 29.15 30.30
N LEU A 15 -29.58 29.27 30.96
CA LEU A 15 -28.29 29.44 30.29
C LEU A 15 -27.92 28.24 29.41
N VAL A 16 -28.09 27.01 29.91
CA VAL A 16 -27.79 25.79 29.15
C VAL A 16 -28.71 25.68 27.93
N VAL A 17 -30.02 25.90 28.10
CA VAL A 17 -30.98 25.85 26.99
C VAL A 17 -30.66 26.91 25.95
N SER A 18 -30.42 28.17 26.35
CA SER A 18 -30.07 29.24 25.41
C SER A 18 -28.75 28.97 24.68
N MET A 19 -27.74 28.44 25.38
CA MET A 19 -26.46 28.02 24.79
C MET A 19 -26.62 26.87 23.80
N LEU A 20 -27.43 25.86 24.11
CA LEU A 20 -27.70 24.74 23.20
C LEU A 20 -28.45 25.18 21.94
N VAL A 21 -29.48 26.03 22.10
CA VAL A 21 -30.23 26.60 20.97
C VAL A 21 -29.30 27.43 20.08
N PHE A 22 -28.49 28.30 20.68
CA PHE A 22 -27.52 29.11 19.93
C PHE A 22 -26.47 28.24 19.23
N SER A 23 -25.87 27.26 19.92
CA SER A 23 -24.89 26.33 19.36
C SER A 23 -25.47 25.55 18.17
N ARG A 24 -26.71 25.07 18.28
CA ARG A 24 -27.39 24.36 17.19
C ARG A 24 -27.65 25.26 15.98
N ILE A 25 -28.14 26.49 16.21
CA ILE A 25 -28.40 27.46 15.12
C ILE A 25 -27.08 27.89 14.46
N TYR A 26 -26.06 28.21 15.25
CA TYR A 26 -24.76 28.62 14.75
C TYR A 26 -24.11 27.50 13.93
N ARG A 27 -24.01 26.27 14.45
CA ARG A 27 -23.45 25.13 13.71
C ARG A 27 -24.23 24.85 12.42
N ARG A 28 -25.57 24.94 12.44
CA ARG A 28 -26.39 24.78 11.23
C ARG A 28 -26.12 25.87 10.20
N ARG A 29 -26.02 27.15 10.62
CA ARG A 29 -25.72 28.26 9.71
C ARG A 29 -24.29 28.18 9.16
N SER A 30 -23.32 27.79 9.98
CA SER A 30 -21.93 27.60 9.55
C SER A 30 -21.80 26.47 8.53
N ALA A 31 -22.48 25.34 8.75
CA ALA A 31 -22.54 24.25 7.77
C ALA A 31 -23.20 24.68 6.45
N LEU A 32 -24.29 25.46 6.49
CA LEU A 32 -24.93 26.01 5.29
C LEU A 32 -24.04 27.00 4.54
N LYS A 33 -23.23 27.80 5.25
CA LYS A 33 -22.26 28.70 4.60
C LYS A 33 -21.19 27.91 3.85
N LEU A 34 -20.65 26.87 4.48
CA LEU A 34 -19.67 25.96 3.86
C LEU A 34 -20.26 25.24 2.64
N ALA A 35 -21.52 24.78 2.74
CA ALA A 35 -22.21 24.15 1.61
C ALA A 35 -22.44 25.12 0.44
N LYS A 36 -22.72 26.41 0.71
CA LYS A 36 -22.87 27.43 -0.34
C LYS A 36 -21.54 27.84 -0.97
N SER A 37 -20.44 27.77 -0.21
CA SER A 37 -19.09 28.05 -0.70
C SER A 37 -18.40 26.81 -1.28
N TYR A 38 -19.10 25.67 -1.32
CA TYR A 38 -18.58 24.42 -1.88
C TYR A 38 -18.31 24.60 -3.38
N GLN A 39 -17.06 24.37 -3.73
CA GLN A 39 -16.59 24.21 -5.09
C GLN A 39 -15.76 22.92 -5.09
N PRO A 40 -16.00 21.98 -6.03
CA PRO A 40 -15.19 20.78 -6.13
C PRO A 40 -13.72 21.14 -6.29
N TRP A 41 -12.84 20.48 -5.53
CA TRP A 41 -11.40 20.72 -5.63
C TRP A 41 -10.85 20.33 -7.01
N PHE A 42 -11.40 19.26 -7.59
CA PHE A 42 -11.12 18.83 -8.96
C PHE A 42 -12.26 19.28 -9.88
N GLY A 43 -12.04 20.34 -10.66
CA GLY A 43 -13.05 20.90 -11.57
C GLY A 43 -13.42 20.00 -12.75
N GLU A 44 -12.60 19.01 -13.08
CA GLU A 44 -12.78 18.09 -14.22
C GLU A 44 -13.87 17.02 -13.96
N GLY A 45 -14.49 16.99 -12.77
CA GLY A 45 -15.43 15.92 -12.40
C GLY A 45 -14.74 14.56 -12.27
N HIS A 46 -15.48 13.47 -12.03
CA HIS A 46 -14.91 12.12 -11.93
C HIS A 46 -15.37 11.22 -13.09
N GLU A 47 -14.93 11.54 -14.31
CA GLU A 47 -15.34 10.84 -15.53
C GLU A 47 -15.21 9.30 -15.44
N ALA A 48 -14.08 8.78 -14.93
CA ALA A 48 -13.86 7.34 -14.83
C ALA A 48 -14.89 6.62 -13.91
N ARG A 49 -15.43 7.33 -12.92
CA ARG A 49 -16.46 6.82 -12.00
C ARG A 49 -17.81 6.87 -12.70
N ASP A 50 -18.11 7.96 -13.40
CA ASP A 50 -19.35 8.11 -14.16
C ASP A 50 -19.43 7.06 -15.28
N ILE A 51 -18.32 6.78 -15.99
CA ILE A 51 -18.22 5.68 -16.96
C ILE A 51 -18.48 4.34 -16.28
N TYR A 52 -17.86 4.06 -15.13
CA TYR A 52 -18.11 2.81 -14.42
C TYR A 52 -19.58 2.67 -13.98
N GLN A 53 -20.18 3.71 -13.40
CA GLN A 53 -21.56 3.70 -12.95
C GLN A 53 -22.54 3.54 -14.12
N THR A 54 -22.27 4.16 -15.26
CA THR A 54 -23.07 3.98 -16.47
C THR A 54 -22.95 2.57 -17.03
N LEU A 55 -21.76 1.94 -16.98
CA LEU A 55 -21.58 0.54 -17.36
C LEU A 55 -22.30 -0.43 -16.40
N VAL A 56 -22.30 -0.14 -15.10
CA VAL A 56 -23.04 -0.93 -14.09
C VAL A 56 -24.55 -0.82 -14.29
N ALA A 57 -25.03 0.37 -14.68
CA ALA A 57 -26.45 0.63 -14.94
C ALA A 57 -26.92 0.26 -16.35
N ALA A 58 -26.01 -0.18 -17.24
CA ALA A 58 -26.34 -0.50 -18.62
C ALA A 58 -27.22 -1.77 -18.73
N ASP A 59 -28.15 -1.74 -19.68
CA ASP A 59 -28.98 -2.89 -20.08
C ASP A 59 -28.88 -3.07 -21.61
N PRO A 60 -28.29 -4.16 -22.12
CA PRO A 60 -27.85 -5.39 -21.44
C PRO A 60 -26.63 -5.22 -20.52
N PRO A 61 -26.45 -6.11 -19.52
CA PRO A 61 -25.35 -6.00 -18.56
C PRO A 61 -23.99 -6.10 -19.25
N ALA A 62 -23.09 -5.17 -18.91
CA ALA A 62 -21.72 -5.18 -19.42
C ALA A 62 -20.97 -6.46 -18.95
N PRO A 63 -20.06 -7.01 -19.78
CA PRO A 63 -19.21 -8.12 -19.38
C PRO A 63 -18.39 -7.79 -18.13
N GLU A 64 -18.16 -8.80 -17.28
CA GLU A 64 -17.47 -8.62 -16.01
C GLU A 64 -16.02 -8.15 -16.21
N GLU A 65 -15.36 -8.58 -17.30
CA GLU A 65 -14.01 -8.15 -17.66
C GLU A 65 -13.95 -6.64 -17.94
N VAL A 66 -14.98 -6.10 -18.60
CA VAL A 66 -15.09 -4.67 -18.90
C VAL A 66 -15.32 -3.88 -17.61
N LEU A 67 -16.16 -4.38 -16.71
CA LEU A 67 -16.40 -3.76 -15.40
C LEU A 67 -15.14 -3.74 -14.53
N LYS A 68 -14.38 -4.84 -14.50
CA LYS A 68 -13.08 -4.90 -13.78
C LYS A 68 -12.07 -3.91 -14.38
N ALA A 69 -11.99 -3.80 -15.70
CA ALA A 69 -11.12 -2.85 -16.38
C ALA A 69 -11.55 -1.39 -16.11
N ALA A 70 -12.86 -1.11 -16.10
CA ALA A 70 -13.39 0.20 -15.77
C ALA A 70 -13.12 0.59 -14.30
N LEU A 71 -13.30 -0.35 -13.36
CA LEU A 71 -12.96 -0.14 -11.94
C LEU A 71 -11.46 0.13 -11.75
N LEU A 72 -10.60 -0.57 -12.49
CA LEU A 72 -9.16 -0.31 -12.47
C LEU A 72 -8.83 1.09 -13.02
N ASN A 73 -9.54 1.56 -14.05
CA ASN A 73 -9.39 2.92 -14.57
C ASN A 73 -9.85 3.99 -13.58
N ARG A 74 -10.96 3.73 -12.87
CA ARG A 74 -11.41 4.53 -11.73
C ARG A 74 -10.30 4.63 -10.67
N ALA A 75 -9.75 3.50 -10.22
CA ALA A 75 -8.64 3.45 -9.27
C ALA A 75 -7.37 4.19 -9.76
N MET A 76 -7.01 4.08 -11.06
CA MET A 76 -5.89 4.84 -11.63
C MET A 76 -6.12 6.36 -11.59
N THR A 77 -7.36 6.80 -11.75
CA THR A 77 -7.73 8.22 -11.64
C THR A 77 -7.63 8.70 -10.19
N ASP A 78 -8.06 7.89 -9.23
CA ASP A 78 -7.89 8.16 -7.81
C ASP A 78 -6.42 8.25 -7.42
N VAL A 79 -5.56 7.33 -7.89
CA VAL A 79 -4.11 7.40 -7.64
C VAL A 79 -3.51 8.72 -8.13
N ARG A 80 -3.88 9.16 -9.34
CA ARG A 80 -3.43 10.46 -9.88
C ARG A 80 -3.87 11.62 -8.99
N ARG A 81 -5.10 11.58 -8.46
CA ARG A 81 -5.60 12.57 -7.50
C ARG A 81 -4.88 12.53 -6.18
N ILE A 82 -4.59 11.34 -5.64
CA ILE A 82 -3.82 11.17 -4.38
C ILE A 82 -2.44 11.82 -4.53
N MET A 83 -1.73 11.54 -5.63
CA MET A 83 -0.42 12.14 -5.89
C MET A 83 -0.50 13.66 -5.93
N ARG A 84 -1.48 14.21 -6.67
CA ARG A 84 -1.69 15.66 -6.76
C ARG A 84 -2.06 16.28 -5.40
N MET A 85 -2.97 15.67 -4.65
CA MET A 85 -3.36 16.13 -3.30
C MET A 85 -2.17 16.17 -2.34
N ARG A 86 -1.31 15.14 -2.37
CA ARG A 86 -0.13 15.10 -1.50
C ARG A 86 0.82 16.24 -1.80
N ASP A 87 1.06 16.52 -3.07
CA ASP A 87 1.96 17.59 -3.51
C ASP A 87 1.34 18.97 -3.19
N ASP A 88 0.04 19.14 -3.43
CA ASP A 88 -0.74 20.34 -3.08
C ASP A 88 -0.74 20.60 -1.57
N LYS A 89 -0.86 19.57 -0.72
CA LYS A 89 -0.85 19.68 0.74
C LYS A 89 0.41 20.36 1.26
N GLN A 90 1.57 19.98 0.73
CA GLN A 90 2.86 20.57 1.10
C GLN A 90 2.95 22.04 0.66
N ALA A 91 2.50 22.35 -0.56
CA ALA A 91 2.48 23.70 -1.08
C ALA A 91 1.53 24.62 -0.29
N LEU A 92 0.30 24.15 0.00
CA LEU A 92 -0.72 24.89 0.74
C LEU A 92 -0.29 25.19 2.18
N ALA A 93 0.35 24.25 2.87
CA ALA A 93 0.87 24.47 4.22
C ALA A 93 1.86 25.65 4.26
N THR A 94 2.74 25.73 3.24
CA THR A 94 3.70 26.84 3.10
C THR A 94 3.01 28.17 2.81
N LEU A 95 2.00 28.16 1.93
CA LEU A 95 1.27 29.36 1.52
C LEU A 95 0.35 29.91 2.62
N LEU A 96 -0.19 29.02 3.47
CA LEU A 96 -0.98 29.38 4.65
C LEU A 96 -0.12 30.10 5.70
N GLN A 97 1.09 29.58 5.98
CA GLN A 97 2.04 30.23 6.90
C GLN A 97 2.44 31.64 6.41
N LYS A 98 2.49 31.85 5.09
CA LYS A 98 2.77 33.16 4.48
C LYS A 98 1.56 34.10 4.47
N GLY A 99 0.37 33.65 4.88
CA GLY A 99 -0.86 34.42 4.85
C GLY A 99 -1.39 34.73 3.43
N SER A 100 -0.85 34.06 2.41
CA SER A 100 -1.23 34.26 1.00
C SER A 100 -2.53 33.55 0.60
N ILE A 101 -3.01 32.63 1.44
CA ILE A 101 -4.23 31.85 1.26
C ILE A 101 -5.06 31.93 2.55
N GLY A 102 -6.38 32.02 2.42
CA GLY A 102 -7.30 32.04 3.57
C GLY A 102 -7.63 30.64 4.12
N ASP A 103 -8.06 30.59 5.38
CA ASP A 103 -8.44 29.35 6.08
C ASP A 103 -9.57 28.56 5.38
N GLU A 104 -10.45 29.26 4.67
CA GLU A 104 -11.53 28.67 3.88
C GLU A 104 -10.99 27.71 2.80
N THR A 105 -9.88 28.05 2.13
CA THR A 105 -9.27 27.16 1.12
C THR A 105 -8.71 25.90 1.78
N MET A 106 -8.12 26.03 2.97
CA MET A 106 -7.60 24.88 3.72
C MET A 106 -8.73 23.97 4.20
N ALA A 107 -9.85 24.54 4.63
CA ALA A 107 -11.06 23.79 4.97
C ALA A 107 -11.62 23.02 3.76
N ARG A 108 -11.65 23.65 2.58
CA ARG A 108 -12.06 23.00 1.33
C ARG A 108 -11.12 21.87 0.92
N PHE A 109 -9.82 22.09 1.02
CA PHE A 109 -8.82 21.05 0.74
C PHE A 109 -9.01 19.84 1.66
N THR A 110 -9.26 20.07 2.95
CA THR A 110 -9.51 19.00 3.93
C THR A 110 -10.81 18.23 3.60
N LEU A 111 -11.85 18.94 3.14
CA LEU A 111 -13.09 18.30 2.70
C LEU A 111 -12.85 17.41 1.47
N ALA A 112 -12.08 17.90 0.49
CA ALA A 112 -11.73 17.13 -0.70
C ALA A 112 -10.85 15.91 -0.39
N GLU A 113 -9.95 16.01 0.61
CA GLU A 113 -9.19 14.86 1.12
C GLU A 113 -10.12 13.79 1.68
N LYS A 114 -11.14 14.18 2.44
CA LYS A 114 -12.16 13.26 2.97
C LYS A 114 -13.06 12.66 1.89
N GLU A 115 -13.40 13.43 0.87
CA GLU A 115 -14.15 12.95 -0.29
C GLU A 115 -13.35 11.90 -1.06
N LEU A 116 -12.06 12.13 -1.29
CA LEU A 116 -11.16 11.17 -1.93
C LEU A 116 -10.93 9.92 -1.07
N GLU A 117 -10.78 10.06 0.25
CA GLU A 117 -10.72 8.90 1.17
C GLU A 117 -11.99 8.03 1.09
N ALA A 118 -13.17 8.66 1.02
CA ALA A 118 -14.43 7.94 0.88
C ALA A 118 -14.51 7.19 -0.46
N GLU A 119 -14.09 7.83 -1.55
CA GLU A 119 -14.02 7.22 -2.88
C GLU A 119 -13.07 6.01 -2.91
N ILE A 120 -11.90 6.11 -2.28
CA ILE A 120 -10.95 4.99 -2.15
C ILE A 120 -11.60 3.81 -1.43
N LEU A 121 -12.30 4.06 -0.33
CA LEU A 121 -12.98 3.00 0.43
C LEU A 121 -14.10 2.35 -0.40
N ASP A 122 -14.83 3.14 -1.18
CA ASP A 122 -15.87 2.65 -2.10
C ASP A 122 -15.25 1.71 -3.15
N VAL A 123 -14.19 2.14 -3.83
CA VAL A 123 -13.46 1.32 -4.82
C VAL A 123 -12.88 0.04 -4.21
N VAL A 124 -12.33 0.09 -2.99
CA VAL A 124 -11.85 -1.10 -2.28
C VAL A 124 -13.01 -2.06 -1.99
N SER A 125 -14.15 -1.53 -1.56
CA SER A 125 -15.33 -2.34 -1.25
C SER A 125 -15.89 -3.00 -2.49
N GLU A 126 -15.99 -2.27 -3.61
CA GLU A 126 -16.43 -2.78 -4.91
C GLU A 126 -15.45 -3.81 -5.46
N ALA A 127 -14.15 -3.59 -5.36
CA ALA A 127 -13.16 -4.59 -5.78
C ALA A 127 -13.34 -5.91 -5.03
N ASN A 128 -13.67 -5.85 -3.74
CA ASN A 128 -13.94 -7.05 -2.94
C ASN A 128 -15.24 -7.77 -3.34
N THR A 129 -16.22 -7.10 -3.99
CA THR A 129 -17.43 -7.77 -4.50
C THR A 129 -17.14 -8.61 -5.74
N PHE A 130 -16.20 -8.18 -6.58
CA PHE A 130 -15.74 -8.98 -7.73
C PHE A 130 -14.86 -10.15 -7.31
N ARG A 131 -13.93 -9.92 -6.37
CA ARG A 131 -13.06 -10.97 -5.85
C ARG A 131 -12.56 -10.60 -4.45
N GLU A 132 -12.76 -11.52 -3.50
CA GLU A 132 -12.25 -11.36 -2.15
C GLU A 132 -10.73 -11.09 -2.13
N GLY A 133 -10.32 -10.07 -1.39
CA GLY A 133 -8.91 -9.66 -1.27
C GLY A 133 -8.41 -8.79 -2.42
N TRP A 134 -9.17 -8.59 -3.50
CA TRP A 134 -8.73 -7.74 -4.61
C TRP A 134 -8.62 -6.27 -4.22
N GLY A 135 -9.43 -5.80 -3.27
CA GLY A 135 -9.36 -4.43 -2.76
C GLY A 135 -7.99 -4.04 -2.16
N GLN A 136 -7.22 -5.01 -1.66
CA GLN A 136 -5.85 -4.74 -1.16
C GLN A 136 -4.82 -4.58 -2.29
N LEU A 137 -5.10 -5.16 -3.46
CA LEU A 137 -4.17 -5.22 -4.61
C LEU A 137 -4.46 -4.17 -5.68
N ILE A 138 -5.71 -3.68 -5.76
CA ILE A 138 -6.15 -2.80 -6.84
C ILE A 138 -5.38 -1.48 -6.89
N PHE A 139 -5.17 -0.82 -5.74
CA PHE A 139 -4.45 0.46 -5.67
C PHE A 139 -2.93 0.33 -5.91
N PRO A 140 -2.21 -0.66 -5.34
CA PRO A 140 -0.83 -0.94 -5.74
C PRO A 140 -0.69 -1.19 -7.24
N THR A 141 -1.58 -1.99 -7.82
CA THR A 141 -1.56 -2.29 -9.26
C THR A 141 -1.86 -1.04 -10.10
N ALA A 142 -2.87 -0.25 -9.71
CA ALA A 142 -3.19 1.01 -10.36
C ALA A 142 -2.02 2.01 -10.28
N SER A 143 -1.27 2.05 -9.17
CA SER A 143 -0.08 2.88 -9.02
C SER A 143 1.01 2.51 -10.01
N GLU A 144 1.31 1.22 -10.17
CA GLU A 144 2.28 0.76 -11.17
C GLU A 144 1.82 1.08 -12.59
N MET A 145 0.53 0.94 -12.89
CA MET A 145 -0.02 1.30 -14.19
C MET A 145 0.06 2.80 -14.49
N VAL A 146 -0.24 3.65 -13.51
CA VAL A 146 -0.09 5.11 -13.65
C VAL A 146 1.37 5.49 -13.88
N ALA A 147 2.30 4.88 -13.15
CA ALA A 147 3.73 5.09 -13.34
C ALA A 147 4.17 4.64 -14.75
N HIS A 148 3.73 3.47 -15.20
CA HIS A 148 4.01 2.98 -16.54
C HIS A 148 3.45 3.90 -17.65
N LEU A 149 2.20 4.37 -17.51
CA LEU A 149 1.61 5.31 -18.46
C LEU A 149 2.39 6.61 -18.53
N LYS A 150 2.84 7.14 -17.39
CA LYS A 150 3.69 8.35 -17.34
C LYS A 150 5.01 8.13 -18.05
N HIS A 151 5.68 6.99 -17.85
CA HIS A 151 6.92 6.68 -18.56
C HIS A 151 6.70 6.51 -20.06
N LYS A 152 5.59 5.89 -20.46
CA LYS A 152 5.19 5.71 -21.87
C LYS A 152 4.92 7.06 -22.55
N GLU A 153 4.23 7.98 -21.88
CA GLU A 153 3.99 9.35 -22.37
C GLU A 153 5.30 10.09 -22.61
N ILE A 154 6.19 10.12 -21.60
CA ILE A 154 7.52 10.75 -21.72
C ILE A 154 8.31 10.15 -22.89
N TYR A 155 8.27 8.82 -23.04
CA TYR A 155 8.97 8.13 -24.11
C TYR A 155 8.50 8.58 -25.50
N TYR A 156 7.18 8.66 -25.72
CA TYR A 156 6.64 9.12 -27.01
C TYR A 156 6.85 10.62 -27.23
N ASP A 157 6.78 11.43 -26.19
CA ASP A 157 7.03 12.86 -26.28
C ASP A 157 8.47 13.16 -26.71
N ILE A 158 9.45 12.37 -26.26
CA ILE A 158 10.84 12.52 -26.72
C ILE A 158 10.94 12.30 -28.23
N GLN A 159 10.25 11.29 -28.77
CA GLN A 159 10.22 11.03 -30.22
C GLN A 159 9.55 12.19 -30.98
N ARG A 160 8.45 12.72 -30.44
CA ARG A 160 7.70 13.83 -31.04
C ARG A 160 8.51 15.13 -31.04
N GLN A 161 9.14 15.46 -29.92
CA GLN A 161 10.01 16.64 -29.78
C GLN A 161 11.21 16.53 -30.70
N ARG A 162 11.82 15.35 -30.81
CA ARG A 162 12.93 15.11 -31.75
C ARG A 162 12.50 15.36 -33.19
N ALA A 163 11.36 14.84 -33.62
CA ALA A 163 10.87 15.06 -34.98
C ALA A 163 10.58 16.55 -35.26
N ALA A 164 10.01 17.27 -34.28
CA ALA A 164 9.76 18.70 -34.40
C ALA A 164 11.05 19.53 -34.48
N GLU A 165 12.05 19.19 -33.67
CA GLU A 165 13.36 19.84 -33.68
C GLU A 165 14.10 19.59 -34.99
N VAL A 166 14.11 18.34 -35.47
CA VAL A 166 14.71 17.97 -36.77
C VAL A 166 14.09 18.79 -37.90
N LYS A 167 12.76 18.92 -37.92
CA LYS A 167 12.07 19.74 -38.92
C LYS A 167 12.49 21.21 -38.82
N THR A 168 12.53 21.76 -37.60
CA THR A 168 12.94 23.15 -37.35
C THR A 168 14.38 23.42 -37.81
N LEU A 169 15.29 22.47 -37.57
CA LEU A 169 16.69 22.56 -38.01
C LEU A 169 16.83 22.43 -39.54
N GLN A 170 16.03 21.58 -40.18
CA GLN A 170 15.97 21.45 -41.64
C GLN A 170 15.47 22.75 -42.29
N ASP A 171 14.41 23.34 -41.74
CA ASP A 171 13.86 24.62 -42.21
C ASP A 171 14.88 25.77 -42.08
N GLN A 172 15.75 25.71 -41.06
CA GLN A 172 16.83 26.67 -40.82
C GLN A 172 18.13 26.35 -41.58
N GLY A 173 18.19 25.24 -42.34
CA GLY A 173 19.38 24.80 -43.08
C GLY A 173 20.55 24.36 -42.18
N LEU A 174 20.29 24.06 -40.91
CA LEU A 174 21.28 23.61 -39.94
C LEU A 174 21.44 22.07 -39.99
N PRO A 175 22.64 21.52 -39.69
CA PRO A 175 22.87 20.09 -39.70
C PRO A 175 22.07 19.39 -38.60
N VAL A 176 21.34 18.33 -38.98
CA VAL A 176 20.54 17.54 -38.03
C VAL A 176 21.47 16.70 -37.13
N PRO A 177 21.43 16.87 -35.80
CA PRO A 177 22.24 16.08 -34.89
C PRO A 177 21.76 14.62 -34.88
N LYS A 178 22.71 13.68 -34.97
CA LYS A 178 22.42 12.25 -34.82
C LYS A 178 22.15 11.95 -33.33
N PRO A 179 21.10 11.17 -33.01
CA PRO A 179 20.84 10.73 -31.65
C PRO A 179 22.02 9.95 -31.06
N THR A 180 22.49 10.34 -29.88
CA THR A 180 23.46 9.54 -29.11
C THR A 180 22.82 8.31 -28.48
N VAL A 181 21.50 8.35 -28.25
CA VAL A 181 20.71 7.24 -27.71
C VAL A 181 19.56 6.95 -28.67
N GLU A 182 19.61 5.75 -29.25
CA GLU A 182 18.49 5.17 -29.97
C GLU A 182 17.52 4.56 -28.97
N LEU A 183 16.27 5.02 -29.02
CA LEU A 183 15.22 4.58 -28.12
C LEU A 183 14.65 3.27 -28.70
N PRO A 184 14.76 2.13 -27.99
CA PRO A 184 14.23 0.86 -28.50
C PRO A 184 12.70 0.91 -28.55
N PRO A 185 12.05 0.35 -29.59
CA PRO A 185 10.59 0.42 -29.71
C PRO A 185 9.91 -0.20 -28.49
N LEU A 186 8.98 0.55 -27.87
CA LEU A 186 8.21 0.09 -26.69
C LEU A 186 7.24 -1.06 -27.00
N VAL A 187 6.97 -1.31 -28.29
CA VAL A 187 6.18 -2.45 -28.73
C VAL A 187 7.15 -3.61 -28.92
N THR A 188 7.15 -4.55 -27.98
CA THR A 188 7.71 -5.87 -28.26
C THR A 188 7.01 -6.40 -29.50
N PRO A 189 7.73 -6.78 -30.58
CA PRO A 189 7.10 -7.43 -31.72
C PRO A 189 6.26 -8.62 -31.25
N PRO A 190 5.08 -8.86 -31.84
CA PRO A 190 4.33 -10.08 -31.57
C PRO A 190 5.28 -11.29 -31.73
N GLY A 191 5.37 -12.12 -30.69
CA GLY A 191 6.32 -13.25 -30.61
C GLY A 191 7.47 -13.09 -29.61
N THR A 192 7.59 -11.95 -28.92
CA THR A 192 8.60 -11.81 -27.85
C THR A 192 8.18 -12.61 -26.62
N LYS A 193 8.74 -13.80 -26.43
CA LYS A 193 8.54 -14.61 -25.21
C LYS A 193 9.19 -13.91 -24.02
N ILE A 194 8.38 -13.33 -23.15
CA ILE A 194 8.82 -12.85 -21.83
C ILE A 194 8.99 -14.10 -20.96
N GLU A 195 10.21 -14.65 -20.89
CA GLU A 195 10.54 -15.68 -19.90
C GLU A 195 10.57 -15.02 -18.52
N ILE A 196 9.49 -15.18 -17.78
CA ILE A 196 9.45 -14.90 -16.34
C ILE A 196 10.30 -15.98 -15.69
N GLN A 197 11.58 -15.70 -15.45
CA GLN A 197 12.47 -16.61 -14.74
C GLN A 197 12.02 -16.73 -13.28
N ARG A 198 11.08 -17.65 -13.02
CA ARG A 198 10.86 -18.17 -11.67
C ARG A 198 12.15 -18.85 -11.26
N GLY A 199 12.71 -18.41 -10.13
CA GLY A 199 13.91 -19.00 -9.54
C GLY A 199 13.81 -20.52 -9.51
N SER A 200 14.77 -21.16 -10.17
CA SER A 200 14.87 -22.61 -10.30
C SER A 200 14.95 -23.26 -8.93
N GLN A 201 13.94 -24.07 -8.64
CA GLN A 201 13.94 -25.08 -7.60
C GLN A 201 14.82 -26.26 -8.08
N GLY A 202 15.71 -26.76 -7.23
CA GLY A 202 16.35 -28.08 -7.38
C GLY A 202 17.88 -28.08 -7.45
N GLY A 203 18.52 -28.60 -6.39
CA GLY A 203 19.90 -29.10 -6.43
C GLY A 203 20.01 -30.42 -7.22
N PRO A 204 21.21 -31.01 -7.36
CA PRO A 204 21.83 -31.68 -6.19
C PRO A 204 23.37 -31.56 -6.06
N ASP A 205 23.82 -31.91 -4.84
CA ASP A 205 25.14 -32.39 -4.41
C ASP A 205 26.35 -31.44 -4.32
N ALA A 206 26.61 -30.97 -3.10
CA ALA A 206 27.96 -30.78 -2.56
C ALA A 206 28.01 -31.17 -1.06
N PRO A 207 29.07 -31.87 -0.60
CA PRO A 207 29.10 -32.60 0.67
C PRO A 207 29.33 -31.72 1.91
N GLY A 208 28.93 -32.27 3.06
CA GLY A 208 28.63 -31.55 4.30
C GLY A 208 29.77 -30.84 5.03
N ALA A 209 29.37 -29.84 5.81
CA ALA A 209 30.12 -29.28 6.93
C ALA A 209 29.28 -29.43 8.22
N PRO A 210 29.86 -29.90 9.34
CA PRO A 210 29.10 -30.27 10.53
C PRO A 210 28.91 -29.08 11.49
N GLY A 211 27.67 -28.90 11.97
CA GLY A 211 27.35 -28.21 13.22
C GLY A 211 27.03 -26.71 13.11
N ALA A 212 25.73 -26.38 13.01
CA ALA A 212 25.17 -25.09 13.43
C ALA A 212 23.72 -25.29 13.89
N PRO A 213 23.28 -24.75 15.04
CA PRO A 213 21.92 -24.92 15.55
C PRO A 213 20.92 -24.00 14.83
N ASP A 214 19.71 -24.54 14.62
CA ASP A 214 18.59 -23.92 13.92
C ASP A 214 18.15 -22.57 14.54
N GLY A 215 18.22 -21.51 13.74
CA GLY A 215 17.60 -20.21 13.99
C GLY A 215 16.97 -19.67 12.69
N PRO A 216 15.94 -18.81 12.76
CA PRO A 216 15.17 -18.41 11.59
C PRO A 216 16.03 -17.58 10.63
N GLY A 217 16.40 -18.18 9.50
CA GLY A 217 17.21 -17.53 8.47
C GLY A 217 16.43 -16.41 7.79
N ILE A 218 16.77 -15.16 8.10
CA ILE A 218 16.34 -14.00 7.31
C ILE A 218 17.21 -13.99 6.04
N SER A 219 16.65 -14.43 4.92
CA SER A 219 17.29 -14.32 3.61
C SER A 219 17.25 -12.87 3.14
N LEU A 220 18.33 -12.12 3.40
CA LEU A 220 18.50 -10.77 2.84
C LEU A 220 18.92 -10.87 1.37
N PRO A 221 18.29 -10.10 0.46
CA PRO A 221 18.67 -10.11 -0.95
C PRO A 221 20.09 -9.54 -1.12
N MET A 222 20.98 -10.36 -1.67
CA MET A 222 22.31 -9.96 -2.12
C MET A 222 22.23 -9.47 -3.56
N THR A 223 22.87 -8.34 -3.85
CA THR A 223 23.07 -7.87 -5.22
C THR A 223 24.58 -7.85 -5.53
N GLY A 224 24.95 -8.39 -6.70
CA GLY A 224 26.34 -8.55 -7.14
C GLY A 224 27.02 -9.86 -6.73
N SER A 225 28.13 -10.18 -7.39
CA SER A 225 29.02 -11.30 -7.03
C SER A 225 30.47 -10.81 -6.94
N GLY A 226 31.24 -11.32 -5.97
CA GLY A 226 32.62 -10.89 -5.75
C GLY A 226 32.77 -9.59 -4.94
N ALA A 227 33.78 -8.77 -5.26
CA ALA A 227 34.19 -7.57 -4.50
C ALA A 227 33.13 -6.44 -4.46
N ASP A 228 32.11 -6.51 -5.32
CA ASP A 228 31.06 -5.51 -5.42
C ASP A 228 29.75 -5.93 -4.75
N ALA A 229 29.74 -7.05 -4.03
CA ALA A 229 28.55 -7.52 -3.32
C ALA A 229 28.06 -6.48 -2.30
N ARG A 230 26.73 -6.27 -2.27
CA ARG A 230 26.04 -5.39 -1.32
C ARG A 230 24.84 -6.09 -0.71
N VAL A 231 24.70 -6.00 0.61
CA VAL A 231 23.56 -6.49 1.40
C VAL A 231 22.69 -5.30 1.78
N THR A 232 21.40 -5.36 1.47
CA THR A 232 20.44 -4.30 1.83
C THR A 232 19.76 -4.62 3.15
N LEU A 233 19.89 -3.74 4.15
CA LEU A 233 19.20 -3.86 5.43
C LEU A 233 17.73 -3.40 5.34
N PRO A 234 16.87 -3.81 6.30
CA PRO A 234 15.46 -3.41 6.36
C PRO A 234 15.20 -1.89 6.44
N ASN A 235 16.21 -1.08 6.75
CA ASN A 235 16.16 0.38 6.75
C ASN A 235 16.61 1.02 5.43
N GLY A 236 16.83 0.22 4.37
CA GLY A 236 17.23 0.67 3.04
C GLY A 236 18.73 0.95 2.88
N GLN A 237 19.56 0.73 3.90
CA GLN A 237 21.01 0.92 3.78
C GLN A 237 21.70 -0.29 3.16
N GLN A 238 22.62 -0.05 2.21
CA GLN A 238 23.42 -1.08 1.55
C GLN A 238 24.81 -1.16 2.20
N ILE A 239 25.17 -2.31 2.76
CA ILE A 239 26.50 -2.55 3.34
C ILE A 239 27.24 -3.66 2.60
N HIS A 240 28.57 -3.60 2.61
CA HIS A 240 29.39 -4.67 2.05
C HIS A 240 29.31 -5.91 2.97
N PRO A 241 29.28 -7.15 2.44
CA PRO A 241 29.17 -8.36 3.26
C PRO A 241 30.28 -8.53 4.31
N ALA A 242 31.48 -8.00 4.06
CA ALA A 242 32.54 -7.99 5.09
C ALA A 242 32.20 -7.09 6.30
N GLN A 243 31.42 -6.01 6.11
CA GLN A 243 30.92 -5.18 7.20
C GLN A 243 29.78 -5.85 7.95
N LEU A 244 28.92 -6.61 7.25
CA LEU A 244 27.89 -7.44 7.89
C LEU A 244 28.53 -8.55 8.75
N ALA A 245 29.56 -9.23 8.24
CA ALA A 245 30.31 -10.25 8.99
C ALA A 245 31.01 -9.66 10.23
N ALA A 246 31.58 -8.46 10.13
CA ALA A 246 32.18 -7.75 11.25
C ALA A 246 31.13 -7.32 12.31
N LEU A 247 29.91 -7.00 11.89
CA LEU A 247 28.78 -6.74 12.79
C LEU A 247 28.32 -8.00 13.54
N MET A 248 28.47 -9.18 12.94
CA MET A 248 27.94 -10.42 13.49
C MET A 248 28.90 -11.19 14.42
N GLN A 249 30.23 -11.16 14.23
CA GLN A 249 31.08 -12.19 14.87
C GLN A 249 32.47 -11.82 15.43
N GLY A 250 32.92 -10.56 15.56
CA GLY A 250 34.27 -10.40 16.14
C GLY A 250 34.77 -9.01 16.48
N PRO A 251 35.94 -8.95 17.17
CA PRO A 251 36.58 -7.71 17.56
C PRO A 251 36.93 -6.87 16.32
N LEU A 252 36.73 -5.55 16.45
CA LEU A 252 36.84 -4.56 15.38
C LEU A 252 38.22 -4.61 14.70
N PRO A 253 38.31 -4.59 13.36
CA PRO A 253 39.58 -4.47 12.67
C PRO A 253 40.21 -3.08 12.96
N PRO A 254 41.54 -3.00 13.17
CA PRO A 254 42.21 -1.84 13.78
C PRO A 254 42.29 -0.57 12.91
N ASN A 255 41.72 -0.56 11.71
CA ASN A 255 42.01 0.50 10.72
C ASN A 255 40.75 1.17 10.11
N LEU A 256 39.68 1.30 10.90
CA LEU A 256 38.47 2.01 10.47
C LEU A 256 38.54 3.52 10.80
N PRO A 257 37.99 4.40 9.94
CA PRO A 257 37.90 5.83 10.24
C PRO A 257 37.05 6.06 11.50
N PRO A 258 37.42 7.01 12.37
CA PRO A 258 36.84 7.17 13.71
C PRO A 258 35.32 7.43 13.72
N GLN A 259 34.78 8.04 12.66
CA GLN A 259 33.34 8.25 12.50
C GLN A 259 32.56 6.94 12.31
N GLN A 260 33.12 5.96 11.61
CA GLN A 260 32.45 4.66 11.39
C GLN A 260 32.48 3.80 12.65
N VAL A 261 33.55 3.90 13.46
CA VAL A 261 33.64 3.21 14.75
C VAL A 261 32.58 3.71 15.73
N ALA A 262 32.39 5.03 15.80
CA ALA A 262 31.35 5.63 16.64
C ALA A 262 29.94 5.21 16.20
N MET A 263 29.68 5.19 14.89
CA MET A 263 28.39 4.78 14.34
C MET A 263 28.08 3.30 14.62
N LEU A 264 29.07 2.41 14.47
CA LEU A 264 28.90 0.98 14.72
C LEU A 264 28.67 0.70 16.22
N MET A 265 29.36 1.44 17.09
CA MET A 265 29.17 1.36 18.53
C MET A 265 27.76 1.84 18.95
N GLN A 266 27.29 2.94 18.37
CA GLN A 266 25.94 3.46 18.62
C GLN A 266 24.85 2.51 18.10
N ALA A 267 25.06 1.90 16.93
CA ALA A 267 24.17 0.89 16.37
C ALA A 267 24.08 -0.36 17.26
N ARG A 268 25.22 -0.83 17.78
CA ARG A 268 25.27 -1.95 18.74
C ARG A 268 24.55 -1.62 20.04
N ALA A 269 24.74 -0.41 20.56
CA ALA A 269 24.07 0.03 21.78
C ALA A 269 22.53 0.09 21.63
N GLN A 270 22.03 0.56 20.49
CA GLN A 270 20.58 0.56 20.21
C GLN A 270 20.02 -0.85 20.10
N LEU A 271 20.75 -1.77 19.47
CA LEU A 271 20.30 -3.13 19.27
C LEU A 271 20.22 -3.90 20.60
N GLN A 272 21.18 -3.66 21.49
CA GLN A 272 21.18 -4.23 22.84
C GLN A 272 20.04 -3.65 23.70
N ALA A 273 19.80 -2.34 23.62
CA ALA A 273 18.66 -1.72 24.32
C ALA A 273 17.29 -2.25 23.84
N LEU A 274 17.16 -2.54 22.53
CA LEU A 274 15.94 -3.14 21.97
C LEU A 274 15.74 -4.58 22.47
N GLN A 275 16.83 -5.33 22.59
CA GLN A 275 16.81 -6.70 23.09
C GLN A 275 16.42 -6.76 24.57
N ASP A 276 16.93 -5.82 25.38
CA ASP A 276 16.56 -5.69 26.80
C ASP A 276 15.07 -5.33 26.96
N GLN A 277 14.52 -4.43 26.11
CA GLN A 277 13.08 -4.14 26.13
C GLN A 277 12.23 -5.36 25.75
N ALA A 278 12.65 -6.14 24.75
CA ALA A 278 11.93 -7.34 24.34
C ALA A 278 11.91 -8.41 25.45
N GLN A 279 13.02 -8.59 26.16
CA GLN A 279 13.09 -9.52 27.29
C GLN A 279 12.23 -9.06 28.47
N ALA A 280 12.20 -7.75 28.77
CA ALA A 280 11.34 -7.20 29.82
C ALA A 280 9.84 -7.40 29.53
N GLN A 281 9.42 -7.25 28.27
CA GLN A 281 8.04 -7.50 27.86
C GLN A 281 7.66 -8.99 27.95
N ALA A 282 8.58 -9.89 27.58
CA ALA A 282 8.36 -11.33 27.69
C ALA A 282 8.21 -11.78 29.16
N GLN A 283 9.02 -11.23 30.06
CA GLN A 283 8.90 -11.51 31.50
C GLN A 283 7.58 -10.99 32.08
N ALA A 284 7.13 -9.80 31.69
CA ALA A 284 5.84 -9.25 32.12
C ALA A 284 4.65 -10.12 31.67
N GLN A 285 4.68 -10.66 30.46
CA GLN A 285 3.64 -11.57 29.97
C GLN A 285 3.64 -12.92 30.71
N SER A 286 4.83 -13.45 31.06
CA SER A 286 4.93 -14.71 31.82
C SER A 286 4.39 -14.60 33.25
N GLN A 287 4.54 -13.45 33.90
CA GLN A 287 3.98 -13.21 35.23
C GLN A 287 2.45 -13.07 35.21
N GLN A 288 1.87 -12.53 34.13
CA GLN A 288 0.41 -12.49 33.96
C GLN A 288 -0.19 -13.88 33.73
N GLN A 289 0.51 -14.78 33.02
CA GLN A 289 0.03 -16.15 32.82
C GLN A 289 0.12 -17.02 34.09
N GLN A 290 1.09 -16.77 34.98
CA GLN A 290 1.20 -17.53 36.24
C GLN A 290 0.16 -17.11 37.30
N GLN A 291 -0.48 -15.94 37.19
CA GLN A 291 -1.59 -15.57 38.08
C GLN A 291 -2.95 -16.16 37.68
N GLN A 292 -3.07 -16.78 36.49
CA GLN A 292 -4.32 -17.41 36.05
C GLN A 292 -4.39 -18.93 36.28
N GLN A 293 -3.37 -19.57 36.86
CA GLN A 293 -3.38 -21.00 37.16
C GLN A 293 -2.97 -21.30 38.61
N GLN A 294 -3.93 -21.17 39.53
CA GLN A 294 -3.97 -22.00 40.75
C GLN A 294 -5.41 -22.47 41.03
N PRO A 295 -5.63 -23.75 41.39
CA PRO A 295 -6.96 -24.38 41.47
C PRO A 295 -7.49 -24.56 42.90
N SER A 296 -8.80 -24.42 43.13
CA SER A 296 -9.59 -25.05 44.23
C SER A 296 -11.03 -24.48 44.21
N LYS A 297 -12.15 -25.15 44.57
CA LYS A 297 -12.63 -26.54 44.66
C LYS A 297 -14.12 -26.42 45.08
N GLY A 298 -15.01 -27.28 44.57
CA GLY A 298 -16.41 -27.47 45.02
C GLY A 298 -17.45 -26.78 44.10
N THR A 299 -18.54 -27.39 43.65
CA THR A 299 -19.35 -28.47 44.22
C THR A 299 -20.14 -29.19 43.10
N THR A 300 -20.30 -30.48 43.30
CA THR A 300 -21.14 -31.48 42.62
C THR A 300 -22.56 -30.99 42.29
N GLU A 301 -23.10 -31.34 41.10
CA GLU A 301 -24.35 -32.11 40.97
C GLU A 301 -24.65 -32.51 39.52
N ALA A 302 -25.20 -33.72 39.42
CA ALA A 302 -25.46 -34.47 38.21
C ALA A 302 -26.67 -33.94 37.43
N THR A 303 -26.76 -34.23 36.13
CA THR A 303 -27.94 -34.87 35.51
C THR A 303 -27.54 -35.49 34.17
N GLN A 304 -27.87 -36.78 34.04
CA GLN A 304 -27.76 -37.62 32.85
C GLN A 304 -28.79 -37.21 31.79
N ALA A 305 -28.43 -37.30 30.50
CA ALA A 305 -29.30 -37.87 29.47
C ALA A 305 -28.48 -38.22 28.23
N ALA A 306 -28.49 -39.51 27.91
CA ALA A 306 -27.90 -40.13 26.73
C ALA A 306 -28.80 -39.97 25.49
N VAL A 307 -28.33 -40.55 24.37
CA VAL A 307 -28.98 -40.93 23.09
C VAL A 307 -28.42 -40.10 21.93
N ALA A 308 -27.94 -40.62 20.80
CA ALA A 308 -27.44 -41.92 20.36
C ALA A 308 -26.82 -41.66 18.98
N VAL A 309 -25.73 -42.37 18.67
CA VAL A 309 -25.12 -42.48 17.34
C VAL A 309 -25.96 -43.47 16.50
N PRO A 310 -25.89 -43.43 15.16
CA PRO A 310 -25.21 -44.56 14.54
C PRO A 310 -24.25 -44.17 13.42
N ALA A 311 -23.16 -44.94 13.38
CA ALA A 311 -22.18 -45.01 12.31
C ALA A 311 -22.54 -46.17 11.36
N SER A 312 -22.15 -46.03 10.09
CA SER A 312 -21.82 -47.11 9.13
C SER A 312 -20.95 -46.41 8.06
N ALA A 313 -19.64 -46.66 7.89
CA ALA A 313 -18.95 -47.86 7.37
C ALA A 313 -19.51 -48.27 5.99
N ARG A 314 -18.76 -48.55 4.92
CA ARG A 314 -17.32 -48.68 4.60
C ARG A 314 -17.22 -48.85 3.05
N ASP A 315 -15.98 -48.93 2.56
CA ASP A 315 -15.51 -49.37 1.22
C ASP A 315 -15.51 -48.29 0.11
N GLY A 316 -14.47 -48.13 -0.71
CA GLY A 316 -13.20 -48.85 -0.85
C GLY A 316 -12.38 -48.26 -2.02
N ALA A 317 -11.06 -48.46 -1.93
CA ALA A 317 -10.06 -48.61 -3.00
C ALA A 317 -9.99 -47.64 -4.22
N ASP A 318 -8.79 -47.06 -4.32
CA ASP A 318 -7.89 -47.03 -5.49
C ASP A 318 -7.87 -45.86 -6.50
N SER A 319 -6.63 -45.61 -6.94
CA SER A 319 -6.16 -44.94 -8.17
C SER A 319 -6.13 -43.39 -8.28
N ALA A 320 -4.92 -42.84 -8.07
CA ALA A 320 -4.33 -41.80 -8.92
C ALA A 320 -3.90 -42.44 -10.27
N PRO A 321 -3.71 -41.74 -11.41
CA PRO A 321 -2.91 -40.50 -11.51
C PRO A 321 -3.35 -39.49 -12.60
N ALA A 322 -2.52 -38.44 -12.75
CA ALA A 322 -2.13 -37.76 -13.98
C ALA A 322 -2.49 -36.27 -14.10
N ALA A 323 -1.41 -35.49 -14.18
CA ALA A 323 -1.34 -34.09 -14.53
C ALA A 323 -1.77 -33.84 -15.99
N VAL A 324 -2.46 -32.72 -16.23
CA VAL A 324 -2.62 -32.15 -17.59
C VAL A 324 -2.38 -30.64 -17.51
N SER A 325 -1.22 -30.25 -18.03
CA SER A 325 -0.85 -28.89 -18.39
C SER A 325 -1.78 -28.36 -19.49
N LYS A 326 -2.37 -27.18 -19.31
CA LYS A 326 -3.06 -26.46 -20.39
C LYS A 326 -2.13 -25.38 -20.95
N THR A 327 -1.56 -25.70 -22.09
CA THR A 327 -0.92 -24.78 -23.03
C THR A 327 -2.02 -24.12 -23.85
N ALA A 328 -2.04 -22.78 -23.95
CA ALA A 328 -2.91 -22.06 -24.86
C ALA A 328 -2.03 -21.43 -25.96
N THR A 329 -2.09 -22.04 -27.15
CA THR A 329 -1.60 -21.51 -28.42
C THR A 329 -2.70 -20.66 -29.03
N VAL A 330 -2.38 -19.43 -29.44
CA VAL A 330 -3.21 -18.62 -30.34
C VAL A 330 -2.56 -18.73 -31.71
N GLU A 331 -3.22 -19.45 -32.61
CA GLU A 331 -2.94 -19.44 -34.05
C GLU A 331 -3.72 -18.26 -34.66
N ASP A 332 -3.01 -17.44 -35.44
CA ASP A 332 -3.61 -16.42 -36.31
C ASP A 332 -4.08 -17.10 -37.60
N ASP A 333 -5.38 -17.01 -37.90
CA ASP A 333 -5.94 -17.26 -39.23
C ASP A 333 -5.90 -15.94 -40.03
N ASP A 334 -4.93 -15.85 -40.93
CA ASP A 334 -4.91 -14.91 -42.06
C ASP A 334 -5.75 -15.51 -43.21
N GLU A 335 -6.88 -14.90 -43.57
CA GLU A 335 -7.38 -14.97 -44.95
C GLU A 335 -8.32 -13.80 -45.32
N ALA A 336 -7.89 -13.09 -46.37
CA ALA A 336 -8.61 -12.16 -47.29
C ALA A 336 -8.97 -10.73 -46.82
#